data_AF-A0A949DTG5-F1
#
_entry.id   AF-A0A949DTG5-F1
#
_cell.length_a   1.000
_cell.length_b   1.000
_cell.length_c   1.000
_cell.angle_alpha   90.00
_cell.angle_beta   90.00
_cell.angle_gamma   90.00
#
_symmetry.space_group_name_H-M   'P 1'
#
loop_
_entity.id
_entity.type
_entity.pdbx_description
1 polymer ?
#
loop_
_entity_poly.entity_id
_entity_poly.type
_entity_poly.pdbx_seq_one_letter_code
_entity_poly.pdbx_strand_id
1 'polypeptide(L)'
;MERPELQIIGVLFWLHEASRDILKVYPRGEKSKGLRGVFATRSPVRPNPIAISELKVLAIQGNYLEVSGLDILDGTPIVDI
;
A
#
# COMPACT_ATOMS: atom_id res chain seq x y z
N MET A 1 9.35 9.37 -25.85
CA MET A 1 8.94 8.80 -24.54
C MET A 1 8.92 7.29 -24.73
N GLU A 2 9.91 6.59 -24.18
CA GLU A 2 9.97 5.13 -24.29
C GLU A 2 8.88 4.50 -23.41
N ARG A 3 8.09 3.61 -24.01
CA ARG A 3 7.18 2.75 -23.27
C ARG A 3 7.97 1.51 -22.90
N PRO A 4 8.21 1.23 -21.61
CA PRO A 4 8.88 -0.01 -21.23
C PRO A 4 8.04 -1.21 -21.69
N GLU A 5 8.70 -2.37 -21.89
CA GLU A 5 7.99 -3.64 -21.83
C GLU A 5 7.14 -3.67 -20.55
N LEU A 6 5.98 -4.31 -20.58
CA LEU A 6 5.04 -4.33 -19.45
C LEU A 6 5.72 -4.83 -18.17
N GLN A 7 6.21 -3.91 -17.35
CA GLN A 7 6.93 -4.20 -16.12
C GLN A 7 6.00 -4.00 -14.93
N ILE A 8 5.92 -5.03 -14.11
CA ILE A 8 5.25 -5.00 -12.81
C ILE A 8 6.34 -4.86 -11.75
N ILE A 9 6.16 -3.91 -10.83
CA ILE A 9 7.07 -3.65 -9.70
C ILE A 9 6.32 -3.85 -8.38
N GLY A 10 7.02 -4.30 -7.35
CA GLY A 10 6.46 -4.50 -6.01
C GLY A 10 6.84 -3.34 -5.10
N VAL A 11 5.91 -2.45 -4.80
CA VAL A 11 6.23 -1.21 -4.06
C VAL A 11 5.81 -1.34 -2.60
N LEU A 12 6.71 -0.98 -1.68
CA LEU A 12 6.43 -0.85 -0.26
C LEU A 12 6.10 0.61 0.10
N PHE A 13 4.99 0.80 0.80
CA PHE A 13 4.50 2.12 1.23
C PHE A 13 4.47 2.21 2.75
N TRP A 14 4.75 3.39 3.30
CA TRP A 14 4.49 3.71 4.70
C TRP A 14 3.14 4.44 4.82
N LEU A 15 2.12 3.78 5.34
CA LEU A 15 0.79 4.36 5.51
C LEU A 15 0.79 5.33 6.70
N HIS A 16 1.25 6.55 6.44
CA HIS A 16 1.61 7.57 7.42
C HIS A 16 0.46 8.05 8.31
N GLU A 17 -0.80 7.92 7.87
CA GLU A 17 -1.98 8.25 8.68
C GLU A 17 -2.50 7.09 9.55
N ALA A 18 -1.94 5.88 9.42
CA ALA A 18 -2.45 4.72 10.14
C ALA A 18 -2.03 4.73 11.63
N SER A 19 -2.98 4.40 12.51
CA SER A 19 -2.69 4.13 13.92
C SER A 19 -1.77 2.90 14.06
N ARG A 20 -0.84 2.98 15.01
CA ARG A 20 0.22 1.99 15.25
C ARG A 20 0.06 1.22 16.57
N ASP A 21 -0.87 1.65 17.41
CA ASP A 21 -1.14 1.15 18.76
C ASP A 21 -2.35 0.18 18.81
N ILE A 22 -3.16 0.13 17.75
CA ILE A 22 -4.28 -0.79 17.64
C ILE A 22 -3.81 -2.18 17.19
N LEU A 23 -4.21 -3.22 17.93
CA LEU A 23 -3.85 -4.62 17.64
C LEU A 23 -5.00 -5.48 17.13
N LYS A 24 -6.24 -4.96 17.15
CA LYS A 24 -7.42 -5.66 16.64
C LYS A 24 -8.35 -4.70 15.91
N VAL A 25 -8.93 -5.17 14.81
CA VAL A 25 -9.83 -4.38 13.95
C VAL A 25 -11.04 -5.21 13.54
N TYR A 26 -12.11 -4.54 13.14
CA TYR A 26 -13.13 -5.17 12.30
C TYR A 26 -12.63 -5.10 10.86
N PRO A 27 -12.39 -6.23 10.17
CA PRO A 27 -11.91 -6.22 8.79
C PRO A 27 -12.80 -5.37 7.89
N ARG A 28 -12.22 -4.39 7.18
CA ARG A 28 -12.95 -3.40 6.35
C ARG A 28 -14.03 -2.60 7.11
N GLY A 29 -13.96 -2.53 8.44
CA GLY A 29 -15.00 -1.92 9.28
C GLY A 29 -16.26 -2.76 9.47
N GLU A 30 -16.32 -3.97 8.91
CA GLU A 30 -17.53 -4.81 8.94
C GLU A 30 -17.66 -5.59 10.26
N LYS A 31 -18.55 -5.12 11.14
CA LYS A 31 -18.76 -5.74 12.47
C LYS A 31 -19.21 -7.21 12.41
N SER A 32 -19.95 -7.59 11.36
CA SER A 32 -20.42 -8.97 11.13
C SER A 32 -19.28 -9.98 10.93
N LYS A 33 -18.10 -9.53 10.48
CA LYS A 33 -16.91 -10.39 10.29
C LYS A 33 -16.17 -10.71 11.59
N GLY A 34 -16.61 -10.09 12.69
CA GLY A 34 -16.01 -10.21 14.01
C GLY A 34 -14.69 -9.46 14.12
N LEU A 35 -14.25 -9.24 15.36
CA LEU A 35 -12.97 -8.58 15.63
C LEU A 35 -11.82 -9.56 15.32
N ARG A 36 -10.80 -9.10 14.58
CA ARG A 36 -9.61 -9.89 14.20
C ARG A 36 -8.33 -9.15 14.59
N GLY A 37 -7.28 -9.91 14.92
CA GLY A 37 -5.95 -9.33 15.11
C GLY A 37 -5.44 -8.70 13.82
N VAL A 38 -4.72 -7.58 13.90
CA VAL A 38 -4.24 -6.84 12.71
C VAL A 38 -3.41 -7.70 11.77
N PHE A 39 -2.58 -8.60 12.30
CA PHE A 39 -1.75 -9.52 11.52
C PHE A 39 -2.53 -10.61 10.76
N ALA A 40 -3.79 -10.86 11.13
CA ALA A 40 -4.69 -11.75 10.39
C ALA A 40 -5.50 -11.01 9.31
N THR A 41 -5.15 -9.75 9.01
CA THR A 41 -5.88 -8.89 8.06
C THR A 41 -4.91 -8.10 7.16
N ARG A 42 -5.47 -7.42 6.16
CA ARG A 42 -4.76 -6.39 5.38
C ARG A 42 -5.07 -4.97 5.85
N SER A 43 -5.44 -4.78 7.11
CA SER A 43 -5.74 -3.44 7.62
C SER A 43 -4.50 -2.54 7.53
N PRO A 44 -4.66 -1.26 7.15
CA PRO A 44 -3.57 -0.28 7.18
C PRO A 44 -3.09 -0.03 8.62
N VAL A 45 -3.96 -0.23 9.60
CA VAL A 45 -3.69 -0.12 11.04
C VAL A 45 -2.89 -1.35 11.50
N ARG A 46 -1.65 -1.12 11.95
CA ARG A 46 -0.70 -2.14 12.42
C ARG A 46 0.54 -1.46 13.04
N PRO A 47 1.32 -2.16 13.88
CA PRO A 47 2.49 -1.57 14.56
C PRO A 47 3.52 -0.90 13.63
N ASN A 48 3.77 -1.52 12.47
CA ASN A 48 4.56 -0.95 11.38
C ASN A 48 3.67 -0.89 10.13
N PRO A 49 3.10 0.28 9.80
CA PRO A 49 2.07 0.46 8.76
C PRO A 49 2.64 0.36 7.34
N ILE A 50 3.33 -0.75 7.06
CA ILE A 50 3.89 -1.07 5.77
C ILE A 50 2.82 -1.84 4.97
N ALA A 51 2.55 -1.33 3.77
CA ALA A 51 1.75 -2.00 2.74
C ALA A 51 2.61 -2.36 1.55
N ILE A 52 2.15 -3.33 0.76
CA ILE A 52 2.77 -3.75 -0.50
C ILE A 52 1.71 -3.74 -1.60
N SER A 53 2.06 -3.29 -2.78
CA SER A 53 1.21 -3.43 -3.97
C SER A 53 2.04 -3.67 -5.22
N GLU A 54 1.49 -4.46 -6.13
CA GLU A 54 2.04 -4.65 -7.47
C GLU A 54 1.52 -3.52 -8.35
N LEU A 55 2.43 -2.72 -8.90
CA LEU A 55 2.11 -1.60 -9.77
C LEU A 55 2.60 -1.87 -11.17
N LYS A 56 1.79 -1.48 -12.16
CA LYS A 56 2.18 -1.52 -13.57
C LYS A 56 2.84 -0.20 -13.95
N VAL A 57 4.07 -0.27 -14.45
CA VAL A 57 4.80 0.89 -14.97
C VAL A 57 4.25 1.27 -16.34
N LEU A 58 3.86 2.54 -16.48
CA LEU A 58 3.33 3.13 -17.70
C LEU A 58 4.39 3.96 -18.43
N ALA A 59 5.23 4.68 -17.67
CA ALA A 59 6.34 5.47 -18.20
C ALA A 59 7.42 5.71 -17.13
N ILE A 60 8.66 5.93 -17.59
CA ILE A 60 9.81 6.30 -16.76
C ILE A 60 10.36 7.63 -17.27
N GLN A 61 10.49 8.61 -16.37
CA GLN A 61 10.95 9.96 -16.69
C GLN A 61 11.97 10.42 -15.65
N GLY A 62 13.24 10.09 -15.86
CA GLY A 62 14.29 10.35 -14.87
C GLY A 62 14.00 9.60 -13.56
N ASN A 63 13.74 10.33 -12.48
CA ASN A 63 13.39 9.77 -11.16
C ASN A 63 11.86 9.70 -10.92
N TYR A 64 11.04 9.94 -11.94
CA TYR A 64 9.58 9.81 -11.86
C TYR A 64 9.11 8.53 -12.57
N LEU A 65 8.21 7.81 -11.91
CA LEU A 65 7.51 6.65 -12.46
C LEU A 65 6.02 6.98 -12.57
N GLU A 66 5.48 6.89 -13.79
CA GLU A 66 4.04 6.88 -14.00
C GLU A 66 3.56 5.43 -13.88
N VAL A 67 2.59 5.19 -13.00
CA VAL A 67 2.14 3.84 -12.64
C VAL A 67 0.62 3.76 -12.58
N SER A 68 0.09 2.55 -12.70
CA SER A 68 -1.32 2.25 -12.42
C SER A 68 -1.44 1.15 -11.36
N GLY A 69 -2.58 1.16 -10.63
CA GLY A 69 -2.86 0.21 -9.56
C GLY A 69 -2.61 0.75 -8.14
N LEU A 70 -2.40 2.06 -7.98
CA LEU A 70 -2.27 2.70 -6.68
C LEU A 70 -3.62 2.79 -5.95
N ASP A 71 -3.63 2.42 -4.67
CA ASP A 71 -4.75 2.60 -3.72
C ASP A 71 -4.20 3.18 -2.41
N ILE A 72 -3.59 4.36 -2.50
CA ILE A 72 -2.95 5.07 -1.39
C ILE A 72 -3.28 6.56 -1.45
N LEU A 73 -3.10 7.26 -0.33
CA LEU A 73 -3.27 8.70 -0.25
C LEU A 73 -2.12 9.42 -0.96
N ASP A 74 -2.41 10.61 -1.49
CA ASP A 74 -1.36 11.52 -1.97
C ASP A 74 -0.37 11.85 -0.84
N GLY A 75 0.91 12.01 -1.19
CA GLY A 75 1.99 12.21 -0.22
C GLY A 75 2.39 10.97 0.59
N THR A 76 1.80 9.79 0.35
CA THR A 76 2.21 8.55 1.04
C THR A 76 3.68 8.21 0.73
N PRO A 77 4.56 8.11 1.75
CA PRO A 77 5.97 7.80 1.52
C PRO A 77 6.21 6.41 0.92
N ILE A 78 7.09 6.35 -0.07
CA ILE A 78 7.64 5.09 -0.61
C ILE A 78 8.83 4.66 0.26
N VAL A 79 8.85 3.37 0.60
CA VAL A 79 9.92 2.75 1.38
C VAL A 79 10.87 1.97 0.49
N ASP A 80 10.33 1.22 -0.49
CA ASP A 80 11.10 0.35 -1.38
C ASP A 80 10.35 0.09 -2.70
N ILE A 81 11.06 -0.32 -3.75
CA ILE A 81 10.55 -0.64 -5.11
C ILE A 81 11.19 -1.94 -5.64
#